data_AF-A0AAJ2K276-F1
#
_entry.id   AF-A0AAJ2K276-F1
#
_cell.length_a   1.000
_cell.length_b   1.000
_cell.length_c   1.000
_cell.angle_alpha   90.00
_cell.angle_beta   90.00
_cell.angle_gamma   90.00
#
_symmetry.space_group_name_H-M   'P 1'
#
loop_
_entity.id
_entity.type
_entity.pdbx_description
1 polymer ?
#
loop_
_entity_poly.entity_id
_entity_poly.type
_entity_poly.pdbx_seq_one_letter_code
_entity_poly.pdbx_strand_id
1 'polypeptide(L)'
;MKNTALLLEQGYCSSHLKNAQLQTESLILEIPFNETISEYDICRFKLIVEEVRNEKQLLLDSAILGEKVSEIAYKNVSFLERDFVRYTHENNLELLKTSENETIQQALKDGVLHEKNSYQKDCIKLNGKYDIKIQVFRQGIRHPDFLSSESPQYVTDYEQKIETITVYVLIFSNSIDIKKNKKFANSSVYGSLGNLGFFMVDLKQFSEFIKNEVGNEPINLVDLFTTTDLVDKSFEEGMLIITWGIKPWHYYIQTMNSSIIFDECIVSGTYKIKKEIKELSVIPGDELLTWPACLEKEWPIIRLEGAGEKIDLSLCTWSGALGNEIIPMYILQRSEDKVENIEPIINYSFF
;
A
#
# COMPACT_ATOMS: atom_id res chain seq x y z
N MET A 1 -1.87 -17.65 -1.75
CA MET A 1 -0.42 -17.71 -2.08
C MET A 1 0.23 -16.52 -1.42
N LYS A 2 1.24 -16.70 -0.55
CA LYS A 2 1.95 -15.58 0.09
C LYS A 2 3.00 -15.02 -0.88
N ASN A 3 2.94 -13.73 -1.22
CA ASN A 3 3.94 -13.09 -2.08
C ASN A 3 5.29 -13.07 -1.34
N THR A 4 6.37 -13.24 -2.10
CA THR A 4 7.73 -13.48 -1.60
C THR A 4 8.60 -12.22 -1.56
N ALA A 5 8.02 -11.04 -1.82
CA ALA A 5 8.71 -9.77 -1.68
C ALA A 5 9.23 -9.63 -0.24
N LEU A 6 10.55 -9.60 -0.09
CA LEU A 6 11.25 -9.79 1.16
C LEU A 6 12.30 -8.67 1.27
N LEU A 7 11.88 -7.41 1.29
CA LEU A 7 12.46 -6.31 2.07
C LEU A 7 11.89 -5.01 1.53
N LEU A 8 11.35 -4.19 2.43
CA LEU A 8 10.76 -2.89 2.13
C LEU A 8 11.37 -1.88 3.10
N GLU A 9 12.66 -1.61 2.92
CA GLU A 9 13.34 -0.58 3.70
C GLU A 9 12.94 0.77 3.12
N GLN A 10 12.49 1.64 4.03
CA GLN A 10 12.07 2.99 3.70
C GLN A 10 12.93 3.98 4.46
N GLY A 11 13.36 5.02 3.76
CA GLY A 11 14.10 6.12 4.33
C GLY A 11 13.81 7.39 3.55
N TYR A 12 14.70 8.36 3.67
CA TYR A 12 14.65 9.58 2.88
C TYR A 12 15.87 9.65 1.97
N CYS A 13 15.65 10.19 0.77
CA CYS A 13 16.73 10.54 -0.15
C CYS A 13 16.58 12.00 -0.60
N SER A 14 17.64 12.54 -1.17
CA SER A 14 17.54 13.81 -1.90
C SER A 14 16.98 13.58 -3.30
N SER A 15 16.56 14.67 -3.96
CA SER A 15 16.26 14.72 -5.40
C SER A 15 17.44 14.34 -6.31
N HIS A 16 18.63 14.14 -5.74
CA HIS A 16 19.88 13.94 -6.46
C HIS A 16 20.64 12.76 -5.85
N LEU A 17 20.38 11.57 -6.39
CA LEU A 17 21.09 10.36 -6.02
C LEU A 17 22.30 10.14 -6.95
N LYS A 18 23.41 9.70 -6.36
CA LYS A 18 24.60 9.27 -7.11
C LYS A 18 25.14 7.95 -6.58
N ASN A 19 26.02 7.33 -7.35
CA ASN A 19 26.75 6.11 -6.98
C ASN A 19 25.83 4.98 -6.49
N ALA A 20 24.63 4.87 -7.07
CA ALA A 20 23.68 3.86 -6.65
C ALA A 20 24.04 2.49 -7.21
N GLN A 21 24.10 1.49 -6.33
CA GLN A 21 24.62 0.17 -6.65
C GLN A 21 23.81 -0.91 -5.93
N LEU A 22 23.62 -2.03 -6.61
CA LEU A 22 23.21 -3.31 -6.03
C LEU A 22 24.43 -4.23 -6.00
N GLN A 23 24.80 -4.72 -4.82
CA GLN A 23 25.98 -5.53 -4.57
C GLN A 23 25.55 -6.90 -4.05
N THR A 24 26.21 -7.93 -4.54
CA THR A 24 26.22 -9.28 -3.94
C THR A 24 27.65 -9.62 -3.53
N GLU A 25 27.92 -10.82 -3.01
CA GLU A 25 29.29 -11.23 -2.70
C GLU A 25 30.25 -11.15 -3.90
N SER A 26 29.73 -11.37 -5.10
CA SER A 26 30.55 -11.57 -6.30
C SER A 26 30.40 -10.48 -7.36
N LEU A 27 29.48 -9.53 -7.18
CA LEU A 27 29.10 -8.59 -8.22
C LEU A 27 28.69 -7.23 -7.67
N ILE A 28 29.00 -6.19 -8.43
CA ILE A 28 28.49 -4.83 -8.26
C ILE A 28 27.73 -4.46 -9.52
N LEU A 29 26.47 -4.10 -9.36
CA LEU A 29 25.54 -3.72 -10.42
C LEU A 29 25.16 -2.25 -10.24
N GLU A 30 25.44 -1.43 -11.25
CA GLU A 30 25.08 -0.02 -11.20
C GLU A 30 23.59 0.19 -11.45
N ILE A 31 23.02 1.18 -10.78
CA ILE A 31 21.61 1.55 -10.97
C ILE A 31 21.57 2.90 -11.67
N PRO A 32 20.97 2.97 -12.88
CA PRO A 32 20.91 4.19 -13.65
C PRO A 32 19.88 5.16 -13.07
N PHE A 33 20.31 6.02 -12.17
CA PHE A 33 19.59 7.25 -11.82
C PHE A 33 20.05 8.38 -12.74
N ASN A 34 19.10 9.18 -13.21
CA ASN A 34 19.41 10.47 -13.84
C ASN A 34 19.82 11.48 -12.76
N GLU A 35 20.54 12.54 -13.13
CA GLU A 35 21.06 13.53 -12.18
C GLU A 35 19.97 14.16 -11.29
N THR A 36 18.73 14.30 -11.80
CA THR A 36 17.56 14.74 -11.04
C THR A 36 16.49 13.65 -11.08
N ILE A 37 16.16 13.09 -9.93
CA ILE A 37 15.18 12.00 -9.79
C ILE A 37 13.83 12.47 -9.27
N SER A 38 13.78 13.69 -8.71
CA SER A 38 12.60 14.31 -8.13
C SER A 38 12.58 15.81 -8.35
N GLU A 39 11.36 16.37 -8.38
CA GLU A 39 11.11 17.80 -8.36
C GLU A 39 11.17 18.39 -6.93
N TYR A 40 11.24 17.53 -5.90
CA TYR A 40 11.33 17.91 -4.50
C TYR A 40 12.71 17.60 -3.92
N ASP A 41 13.29 18.57 -3.23
CA ASP A 41 14.59 18.46 -2.57
C ASP A 41 14.76 17.20 -1.70
N ILE A 42 13.70 16.79 -0.99
CA ILE A 42 13.65 15.54 -0.22
C ILE A 42 12.52 14.67 -0.75
N CYS A 43 12.80 13.38 -0.89
CA CYS A 43 11.85 12.37 -1.32
C CYS A 43 11.84 11.21 -0.31
N ARG A 44 10.72 10.48 -0.25
CA ARG A 44 10.68 9.17 0.40
C ARG A 44 11.38 8.16 -0.50
N PHE A 45 12.29 7.37 0.05
CA PHE A 45 12.97 6.30 -0.66
C PHE A 45 12.39 4.94 -0.25
N LYS A 46 12.11 4.07 -1.22
CA LYS A 46 11.68 2.69 -0.99
C LYS A 46 12.56 1.73 -1.80
N LEU A 47 13.10 0.72 -1.14
CA LEU A 47 13.74 -0.43 -1.82
C LEU A 47 12.83 -1.64 -1.70
N ILE A 48 12.51 -2.28 -2.82
CA ILE A 48 11.74 -3.52 -2.88
C ILE A 48 12.60 -4.57 -3.57
N VAL A 49 12.89 -5.67 -2.88
CA VAL A 49 13.58 -6.83 -3.47
C VAL A 49 12.67 -8.04 -3.46
N GLU A 50 12.48 -8.65 -4.63
CA GLU A 50 11.59 -9.79 -4.80
C GLU A 50 12.22 -10.91 -5.64
N GLU A 51 12.19 -12.12 -5.08
CA GLU A 51 12.47 -13.35 -5.81
C GLU A 51 11.20 -13.80 -6.55
N VAL A 52 11.27 -13.87 -7.88
CA VAL A 52 10.20 -14.41 -8.73
C VAL A 52 10.41 -15.90 -8.89
N ARG A 53 9.51 -16.69 -8.31
CA ARG A 53 9.63 -18.16 -8.26
C ARG A 53 8.91 -18.87 -9.40
N ASN A 54 7.92 -18.23 -10.01
CA ASN A 54 7.17 -18.80 -11.13
C ASN A 54 6.42 -17.71 -11.93
N GLU A 55 5.96 -18.08 -13.14
CA GLU A 55 5.21 -17.21 -14.06
C GLU A 55 3.80 -16.84 -13.56
N LYS A 56 3.26 -17.48 -12.51
CA LYS A 56 1.94 -17.15 -11.95
C LYS A 56 2.02 -16.16 -10.79
N GLN A 57 3.23 -15.85 -10.32
CA GLN A 57 3.44 -14.89 -9.23
C GLN A 57 2.94 -13.51 -9.67
N LEU A 58 2.22 -12.86 -8.76
CA LEU A 58 1.68 -11.53 -8.96
C LEU A 58 2.75 -10.50 -8.58
N LEU A 59 3.16 -9.69 -9.55
CA LEU A 59 4.16 -8.64 -9.37
C LEU A 59 3.49 -7.26 -9.22
N LEU A 60 4.16 -6.35 -8.53
CA LEU A 60 3.71 -4.96 -8.40
C LEU A 60 3.71 -4.29 -9.78
N ASP A 61 2.72 -3.42 -10.01
CA ASP A 61 2.55 -2.70 -11.27
C ASP A 61 2.90 -1.22 -11.15
N SER A 62 2.83 -0.52 -12.28
CA SER A 62 3.07 0.94 -12.32
C SER A 62 1.97 1.75 -11.64
N ALA A 63 0.75 1.22 -11.45
CA ALA A 63 -0.26 1.95 -10.69
C ALA A 63 0.12 2.04 -9.20
N ILE A 64 0.74 0.99 -8.67
CA ILE A 64 1.23 0.97 -7.29
C ILE A 64 2.56 1.72 -7.18
N LEU A 65 3.52 1.44 -8.07
CA LEU A 65 4.89 1.92 -7.96
C LEU A 65 5.10 3.35 -8.50
N GLY A 66 4.20 3.83 -9.36
CA GLY A 66 4.31 5.13 -10.03
C GLY A 66 4.84 5.04 -11.48
N GLU A 67 5.30 6.17 -11.99
CA GLU A 67 5.89 6.29 -13.32
C GLU A 67 7.26 5.58 -13.34
N LYS A 68 7.46 4.67 -14.29
CA LYS A 68 8.77 4.02 -14.45
C LYS A 68 9.74 4.98 -15.15
N VAL A 69 10.74 5.46 -14.41
CA VAL A 69 11.73 6.42 -14.92
C VAL A 69 12.98 5.74 -15.49
N SER A 70 13.31 4.55 -15.01
CA SER A 70 14.51 3.83 -15.45
C SER A 70 14.38 2.31 -15.30
N GLU A 71 15.11 1.55 -16.12
CA GLU A 71 15.12 0.09 -16.10
C GLU A 71 16.44 -0.46 -16.65
N ILE A 72 16.99 -1.47 -15.98
CA ILE A 72 18.16 -2.22 -16.43
C ILE A 72 18.00 -3.71 -16.12
N ALA A 73 18.59 -4.56 -16.95
CA ALA A 73 18.56 -6.01 -16.78
C ALA A 73 19.98 -6.59 -16.87
N TYR A 74 20.30 -7.45 -15.92
CA TYR A 74 21.55 -8.19 -15.81
C TYR A 74 21.26 -9.68 -15.94
N LYS A 75 22.06 -10.38 -16.76
CA LYS A 75 21.83 -11.80 -17.05
C LYS A 75 22.87 -12.68 -16.38
N ASN A 76 22.46 -13.88 -15.99
CA ASN A 76 23.36 -14.92 -15.45
C ASN A 76 24.18 -14.47 -14.22
N VAL A 77 23.61 -13.63 -13.36
CA VAL A 77 24.18 -13.28 -12.06
C VAL A 77 24.25 -14.53 -11.19
N SER A 78 25.43 -14.83 -10.65
CA SER A 78 25.66 -16.05 -9.88
C SER A 78 25.53 -15.75 -8.39
N PHE A 79 24.64 -16.47 -7.71
CA PHE A 79 24.46 -16.41 -6.26
C PHE A 79 25.08 -17.64 -5.61
N LEU A 80 25.78 -17.42 -4.49
CA LEU A 80 26.40 -18.46 -3.67
C LEU A 80 25.51 -18.86 -2.49
N GLU A 81 25.80 -20.00 -1.87
CA GLU A 81 25.11 -20.41 -0.65
C GLU A 81 25.40 -19.40 0.47
N ARG A 82 24.35 -18.77 1.01
CA ARG A 82 24.41 -17.67 2.00
C ARG A 82 24.91 -16.32 1.47
N ASP A 83 24.76 -16.06 0.18
CA ASP A 83 24.99 -14.73 -0.42
C ASP A 83 24.07 -13.66 0.17
N PHE A 84 24.34 -12.39 -0.10
CA PHE A 84 23.54 -11.24 0.32
C PHE A 84 23.15 -10.36 -0.86
N VAL A 85 22.12 -9.55 -0.65
CA VAL A 85 21.81 -8.42 -1.52
C VAL A 85 21.99 -7.15 -0.69
N ARG A 86 22.87 -6.27 -1.17
CA ARG A 86 23.12 -4.96 -0.57
C ARG A 86 22.83 -3.87 -1.59
N TYR A 87 21.97 -2.93 -1.25
CA TYR A 87 21.77 -1.73 -2.04
C TYR A 87 22.43 -0.55 -1.32
N THR A 88 23.13 0.30 -2.08
CA THR A 88 23.72 1.53 -1.56
C THR A 88 23.46 2.69 -2.52
N HIS A 89 23.30 3.89 -1.99
CA HIS A 89 23.34 5.13 -2.76
C HIS A 89 23.97 6.26 -1.94
N GLU A 90 24.35 7.33 -2.62
CA GLU A 90 24.79 8.57 -2.00
C GLU A 90 23.80 9.70 -2.29
N ASN A 91 23.40 10.43 -1.26
CA ASN A 91 22.63 11.64 -1.40
C ASN A 91 23.57 12.79 -1.72
N ASN A 92 23.28 13.58 -2.75
CA ASN A 92 24.03 14.79 -3.03
C ASN A 92 23.58 15.93 -2.10
N LEU A 93 24.06 15.91 -0.85
CA LEU A 93 23.66 16.85 0.20
C LEU A 93 24.18 18.28 -0.01
N GLU A 94 25.15 18.49 -0.90
CA GLU A 94 25.71 19.83 -1.16
C GLU A 94 24.65 20.82 -1.66
N LEU A 95 23.70 20.34 -2.46
CA LEU A 95 22.59 21.12 -2.99
C LEU A 95 21.53 21.43 -1.92
N LEU A 96 21.41 20.57 -0.90
CA LEU A 96 20.43 20.71 0.18
C LEU A 96 20.90 21.63 1.32
N LYS A 97 22.22 21.77 1.52
CA LYS A 97 22.80 22.64 2.55
C LYS A 97 22.44 24.12 2.36
N THR A 98 22.11 24.52 1.13
CA THR A 98 21.72 25.90 0.79
C THR A 98 20.20 26.10 0.73
N SER A 99 19.39 25.06 1.01
CA SER A 99 17.93 25.15 0.94
C SER A 99 17.36 26.02 2.07
N GLU A 100 16.46 26.94 1.76
CA GLU A 100 15.79 27.80 2.74
C GLU A 100 14.64 27.09 3.49
N ASN A 101 14.35 25.82 3.17
CA ASN A 101 13.25 25.07 3.76
C ASN A 101 13.60 24.54 5.16
N GLU A 102 12.90 25.02 6.18
CA GLU A 102 13.14 24.67 7.59
C GLU A 102 13.02 23.16 7.87
N THR A 103 12.08 22.46 7.22
CA THR A 103 11.92 21.00 7.35
C THR A 103 13.16 20.27 6.83
N ILE A 104 13.75 20.75 5.74
CA ILE A 104 14.94 20.16 5.10
C ILE A 104 16.16 20.37 6.00
N GLN A 105 16.31 21.58 6.55
CA GLN A 105 17.39 21.88 7.49
C GLN A 105 17.26 21.06 8.77
N GLN A 106 16.04 20.85 9.26
CA GLN A 106 15.79 20.00 10.43
C GLN A 106 16.08 18.52 10.13
N ALA A 107 15.68 18.00 8.96
CA ALA A 107 16.00 16.63 8.54
C ALA A 107 17.51 16.38 8.41
N LEU A 108 18.28 17.36 7.92
CA LEU A 108 19.74 17.30 7.89
C LEU A 108 20.34 17.31 9.31
N LYS A 109 19.82 18.17 10.19
CA LYS A 109 20.28 18.30 11.58
C LYS A 109 19.99 17.05 12.42
N ASP A 110 18.82 16.44 12.22
CA ASP A 110 18.39 15.22 12.92
C ASP A 110 19.04 13.97 12.33
N GLY A 111 19.84 14.11 11.27
CA GLY A 111 20.55 13.01 10.63
C GLY A 111 19.65 12.03 9.90
N VAL A 112 18.44 12.45 9.51
CA VAL A 112 17.50 11.63 8.74
C VAL A 112 17.98 11.40 7.32
N LEU A 113 18.69 12.38 6.75
CA LEU A 113 19.40 12.24 5.48
C LEU A 113 20.87 11.94 5.73
N HIS A 114 21.27 10.71 5.44
CA HIS A 114 22.68 10.32 5.44
C HIS A 114 23.33 10.64 4.09
N GLU A 115 24.62 11.01 4.10
CA GLU A 115 25.40 11.18 2.87
C GLU A 115 25.42 9.88 2.06
N LYS A 116 25.51 8.74 2.74
CA LYS A 116 25.50 7.42 2.15
C LYS A 116 24.51 6.52 2.88
N ASN A 117 23.61 5.92 2.11
CA ASN A 117 22.67 4.91 2.60
C ASN A 117 23.11 3.52 2.18
N SER A 118 22.86 2.55 3.04
CA SER A 118 23.22 1.16 2.82
C SER A 118 22.19 0.24 3.46
N TYR A 119 21.68 -0.67 2.65
CA TYR A 119 20.56 -1.54 2.91
C TYR A 119 21.01 -2.95 2.58
N GLN A 120 21.00 -3.90 3.52
CA GLN A 120 21.56 -5.24 3.32
C GLN A 120 20.62 -6.33 3.84
N LYS A 121 20.51 -7.40 3.07
CA LYS A 121 19.78 -8.61 3.48
C LYS A 121 20.43 -9.89 3.00
N ASP A 122 20.47 -10.88 3.89
CA ASP A 122 20.97 -12.21 3.59
C ASP A 122 19.97 -13.00 2.72
N CYS A 123 20.47 -13.61 1.65
CA CYS A 123 19.71 -14.31 0.63
C CYS A 123 19.84 -15.83 0.78
N ILE A 124 19.38 -16.35 1.91
CA ILE A 124 19.57 -17.75 2.36
C ILE A 124 19.04 -18.81 1.36
N LYS A 125 18.18 -18.43 0.40
CA LYS A 125 17.53 -19.36 -0.55
C LYS A 125 18.00 -19.24 -2.00
N LEU A 126 18.84 -18.26 -2.34
CA LEU A 126 19.33 -18.09 -3.71
C LEU A 126 20.63 -18.87 -3.89
N ASN A 127 20.69 -19.80 -4.86
CA ASN A 127 21.90 -20.53 -5.21
C ASN A 127 21.88 -20.89 -6.71
N GLY A 128 22.92 -20.50 -7.44
CA GLY A 128 23.03 -20.72 -8.88
C GLY A 128 22.89 -19.45 -9.72
N LYS A 129 22.47 -19.60 -10.98
CA LYS A 129 22.40 -18.48 -11.94
C LYS A 129 20.98 -17.90 -12.04
N TYR A 130 20.89 -16.59 -11.92
CA TYR A 130 19.67 -15.82 -11.99
C TYR A 130 19.84 -14.64 -12.94
N ASP A 131 18.74 -14.22 -13.55
CA ASP A 131 18.62 -12.91 -14.17
C ASP A 131 18.09 -11.93 -13.12
N ILE A 132 18.59 -10.69 -13.17
CA ILE A 132 18.18 -9.61 -12.28
C ILE A 132 17.65 -8.47 -13.13
N LYS A 133 16.47 -7.96 -12.77
CA LYS A 133 15.89 -6.77 -13.39
C LYS A 133 15.70 -5.70 -12.32
N ILE A 134 16.29 -4.53 -12.53
CA ILE A 134 16.16 -3.39 -11.63
C ILE A 134 15.35 -2.33 -12.34
N GLN A 135 14.31 -1.83 -11.67
CA GLN A 135 13.41 -0.82 -12.16
C GLN A 135 13.34 0.32 -11.14
N VAL A 136 13.38 1.56 -11.62
CA VAL A 136 13.21 2.74 -10.78
C VAL A 136 11.89 3.39 -11.14
N PHE A 137 11.08 3.65 -10.12
CA PHE A 137 9.79 4.30 -10.24
C PHE A 137 9.76 5.59 -9.43
N ARG A 138 9.05 6.57 -9.98
CA ARG A 138 8.76 7.85 -9.36
C ARG A 138 7.26 7.97 -9.18
N GLN A 139 6.83 8.09 -7.93
CA GLN A 139 5.44 8.27 -7.56
C GLN A 139 5.26 9.67 -6.98
N GLY A 140 4.59 10.52 -7.76
CA GLY A 140 4.19 11.85 -7.33
C GLY A 140 3.32 11.82 -6.08
N ILE A 141 3.14 13.01 -5.53
CA ILE A 141 2.23 13.28 -4.42
C ILE A 141 0.83 12.72 -4.74
N ARG A 142 0.25 11.95 -3.80
CA ARG A 142 -1.11 11.42 -3.93
C ARG A 142 -2.11 12.35 -3.26
N HIS A 143 -3.20 12.62 -3.96
CA HIS A 143 -4.38 13.25 -3.37
C HIS A 143 -5.39 12.16 -2.97
N PRO A 144 -6.21 12.40 -1.92
CA PRO A 144 -7.27 11.47 -1.56
C PRO A 144 -8.19 11.23 -2.76
N ASP A 145 -8.50 9.97 -3.02
CA ASP A 145 -9.45 9.54 -4.05
C ASP A 145 -10.87 10.07 -3.74
N PHE A 146 -11.14 10.33 -2.46
CA PHE A 146 -12.32 11.04 -1.97
C PHE A 146 -12.04 11.74 -0.65
N LEU A 147 -12.90 12.70 -0.32
CA LEU A 147 -12.90 13.38 0.96
C LEU A 147 -14.25 13.22 1.64
N SER A 148 -14.24 12.79 2.90
CA SER A 148 -15.44 12.90 3.74
C SER A 148 -15.76 14.37 4.01
N SER A 149 -17.05 14.70 4.06
CA SER A 149 -17.55 16.05 4.34
C SER A 149 -17.09 16.61 5.69
N GLU A 150 -16.77 15.74 6.64
CA GLU A 150 -16.30 16.08 7.98
C GLU A 150 -14.78 16.12 8.10
N SER A 151 -14.04 15.65 7.10
CA SER A 151 -12.59 15.64 7.14
C SER A 151 -12.03 17.06 7.00
N PRO A 152 -11.04 17.47 7.83
CA PRO A 152 -10.43 18.78 7.69
C PRO A 152 -9.80 18.94 6.30
N GLN A 153 -10.03 20.11 5.67
CA GLN A 153 -9.50 20.43 4.32
C GLN A 153 -7.98 20.32 4.22
N TYR A 154 -7.29 20.50 5.33
CA TYR A 154 -5.84 20.44 5.42
C TYR A 154 -5.49 19.42 6.48
N VAL A 155 -5.05 18.25 6.06
CA VAL A 155 -4.25 17.41 6.92
C VAL A 155 -2.82 17.56 6.48
N THR A 156 -1.96 17.83 7.45
CA THR A 156 -0.52 18.01 7.28
C THR A 156 0.21 16.74 6.83
N ASP A 157 -0.52 15.71 6.40
CA ASP A 157 -0.02 14.38 6.12
C ASP A 157 0.76 14.31 4.81
N TYR A 158 1.91 13.65 4.90
CA TYR A 158 3.03 13.79 3.97
C TYR A 158 2.83 13.15 2.59
N GLU A 159 1.92 12.19 2.42
CA GLU A 159 1.66 11.65 1.06
C GLU A 159 1.04 12.71 0.14
N GLN A 160 0.52 13.82 0.70
CA GLN A 160 0.14 15.04 -0.03
C GLN A 160 1.29 16.04 -0.25
N LYS A 161 2.53 15.76 0.21
CA LYS A 161 3.65 16.72 0.24
C LYS A 161 5.01 16.18 -0.20
N ILE A 162 5.21 14.87 -0.29
CA ILE A 162 6.50 14.29 -0.66
C ILE A 162 6.38 13.23 -1.76
N GLU A 163 7.25 13.33 -2.75
CA GLU A 163 7.37 12.33 -3.80
C GLU A 163 8.05 11.06 -3.26
N THR A 164 7.66 9.89 -3.79
CA THR A 164 8.26 8.60 -3.46
C THR A 164 9.08 8.06 -4.63
N ILE A 165 10.34 7.73 -4.36
CA ILE A 165 11.23 7.02 -5.29
C ILE A 165 11.31 5.56 -4.87
N THR A 166 10.95 4.65 -5.77
CA THR A 166 10.97 3.21 -5.51
C THR A 166 11.96 2.49 -6.43
N VAL A 167 12.94 1.81 -5.84
CA VAL A 167 13.82 0.87 -6.53
C VAL A 167 13.25 -0.53 -6.36
N TYR A 168 12.80 -1.14 -7.46
CA TYR A 168 12.25 -2.49 -7.49
C TYR A 168 13.23 -3.45 -8.17
N VAL A 169 13.78 -4.37 -7.39
CA VAL A 169 14.72 -5.40 -7.81
C VAL A 169 14.00 -6.74 -7.91
N LEU A 170 13.94 -7.28 -9.12
CA LEU A 170 13.38 -8.59 -9.42
C LEU A 170 14.51 -9.58 -9.68
N ILE A 171 14.56 -10.68 -8.92
CA ILE A 171 15.54 -11.75 -9.07
C ILE A 171 14.80 -13.01 -9.52
N PHE A 172 15.18 -13.59 -10.66
CA PHE A 172 14.42 -14.68 -11.28
C PHE A 172 15.32 -15.62 -12.07
N SER A 173 15.02 -16.91 -12.06
CA SER A 173 15.76 -17.88 -12.87
C SER A 173 15.54 -17.63 -14.35
N ASN A 174 16.53 -17.91 -15.21
CA ASN A 174 16.43 -17.73 -16.66
C ASN A 174 15.30 -18.55 -17.32
N SER A 175 14.79 -19.58 -16.63
CA SER A 175 13.64 -20.37 -17.09
C SER A 175 12.28 -19.67 -16.91
N ILE A 176 12.23 -18.55 -16.18
CA ILE A 176 10.98 -17.81 -15.93
C ILE A 176 10.87 -16.66 -16.92
N ASP A 177 9.80 -16.66 -17.71
CA ASP A 177 9.45 -15.51 -18.54
C ASP A 177 8.63 -14.50 -17.73
N ILE A 178 9.28 -13.43 -17.27
CA ILE A 178 8.64 -12.34 -16.52
C ILE A 178 7.47 -11.71 -17.28
N LYS A 179 7.46 -11.74 -18.62
CA LYS A 179 6.36 -11.14 -19.39
C LYS A 179 5.04 -11.88 -19.20
N LYS A 180 5.08 -13.14 -18.77
CA LYS A 180 3.89 -13.94 -18.47
C LYS A 180 3.40 -13.77 -17.04
N ASN A 181 4.18 -13.11 -16.17
CA ASN A 181 3.74 -12.80 -14.82
C ASN A 181 2.49 -11.93 -14.82
N LYS A 182 1.59 -12.27 -13.91
CA LYS A 182 0.42 -11.45 -13.65
C LYS A 182 0.86 -10.20 -12.91
N LYS A 183 0.24 -9.07 -13.26
CA LYS A 183 0.42 -7.81 -12.55
C LYS A 183 -0.72 -7.65 -11.55
N PHE A 184 -0.42 -7.16 -10.35
CA PHE A 184 -1.44 -6.57 -9.49
C PHE A 184 -2.08 -5.39 -10.21
N ALA A 185 -3.39 -5.18 -10.05
CA ALA A 185 -4.09 -3.99 -10.50
C ALA A 185 -4.69 -3.30 -9.28
N ASN A 186 -4.75 -1.95 -9.29
CA ASN A 186 -5.32 -1.07 -8.24
C ASN A 186 -5.65 -1.78 -6.92
N SER A 187 -4.60 -2.03 -6.13
CA SER A 187 -4.67 -2.70 -4.84
C SER A 187 -4.66 -1.71 -3.70
N SER A 188 -4.80 -0.40 -3.96
CA SER A 188 -4.74 0.63 -2.94
C SER A 188 -5.79 1.69 -3.16
N VAL A 189 -6.42 2.16 -2.09
CA VAL A 189 -7.28 3.34 -2.06
C VAL A 189 -6.75 4.28 -0.99
N TYR A 190 -6.65 5.56 -1.32
CA TYR A 190 -6.32 6.61 -0.37
C TYR A 190 -7.57 7.45 -0.14
N GLY A 191 -8.06 7.53 1.09
CA GLY A 191 -9.25 8.31 1.41
C GLY A 191 -9.10 9.14 2.67
N SER A 192 -10.08 9.99 2.91
CA SER A 192 -10.32 10.59 4.22
C SER A 192 -11.59 10.03 4.87
N LEU A 193 -11.56 9.83 6.19
CA LEU A 193 -12.68 9.38 7.01
C LEU A 193 -13.39 10.57 7.62
N GLY A 194 -14.72 10.50 7.67
CA GLY A 194 -15.52 11.21 8.65
C GLY A 194 -15.65 10.40 9.94
N ASN A 195 -16.48 10.85 10.88
CA ASN A 195 -16.63 10.15 12.16
C ASN A 195 -17.20 8.71 12.03
N LEU A 196 -17.83 8.40 10.89
CA LEU A 196 -18.45 7.10 10.61
C LEU A 196 -17.50 6.09 9.96
N GLY A 197 -16.23 6.44 9.74
CA GLY A 197 -15.25 5.54 9.13
C GLY A 197 -15.54 5.28 7.64
N PHE A 198 -15.41 4.04 7.19
CA PHE A 198 -15.65 3.66 5.79
C PHE A 198 -16.25 2.25 5.69
N PHE A 199 -16.90 1.98 4.56
CA PHE A 199 -17.41 0.67 4.21
C PHE A 199 -16.95 0.25 2.82
N MET A 200 -16.91 -1.07 2.61
CA MET A 200 -16.59 -1.67 1.34
C MET A 200 -17.67 -2.68 0.95
N VAL A 201 -18.24 -2.49 -0.24
CA VAL A 201 -19.35 -3.29 -0.75
C VAL A 201 -19.22 -3.48 -2.27
N ASP A 202 -19.77 -4.56 -2.80
CA ASP A 202 -20.15 -4.60 -4.21
C ASP A 202 -21.40 -3.73 -4.35
N LEU A 203 -21.25 -2.51 -4.88
CA LEU A 203 -22.33 -1.52 -4.93
C LEU A 203 -23.60 -2.06 -5.57
N LYS A 204 -23.48 -2.85 -6.64
CA LYS A 204 -24.63 -3.36 -7.37
C LYS A 204 -25.37 -4.41 -6.54
N GLN A 205 -24.64 -5.42 -6.07
CA GLN A 205 -25.24 -6.51 -5.30
C GLN A 205 -25.78 -6.03 -3.96
N PHE A 206 -25.07 -5.10 -3.31
CA PHE A 206 -25.49 -4.52 -2.04
C PHE A 206 -26.72 -3.62 -2.21
N SER A 207 -26.78 -2.80 -3.27
CA SER A 207 -27.97 -1.99 -3.57
C SER A 207 -29.21 -2.85 -3.81
N GLU A 208 -29.07 -3.95 -4.56
CA GLU A 208 -30.15 -4.92 -4.77
C GLU A 208 -30.59 -5.58 -3.45
N PHE A 209 -29.64 -5.94 -2.58
CA PHE A 209 -29.92 -6.49 -1.25
C PHE A 209 -30.70 -5.50 -0.37
N ILE A 210 -30.21 -4.26 -0.24
CA ILE A 210 -30.88 -3.21 0.56
C ILE A 210 -32.30 -2.96 0.03
N LYS A 211 -32.46 -2.88 -1.28
CA LYS A 211 -33.78 -2.69 -1.90
C LYS A 211 -34.78 -3.80 -1.55
N ASN A 212 -34.31 -5.03 -1.45
CA ASN A 212 -35.16 -6.18 -1.11
C ASN A 212 -35.54 -6.17 0.38
N GLU A 213 -34.65 -5.77 1.27
CA GLU A 213 -34.91 -5.75 2.72
C GLU A 213 -35.77 -4.54 3.14
N VAL A 214 -35.52 -3.35 2.57
CA VAL A 214 -36.09 -2.08 3.08
C VAL A 214 -36.76 -1.19 2.02
N GLY A 215 -36.77 -1.58 0.75
CA GLY A 215 -37.45 -0.85 -0.33
C GLY A 215 -36.63 0.28 -0.99
N ASN A 216 -37.30 1.21 -1.67
CA ASN A 216 -36.69 2.26 -2.52
C ASN A 216 -36.75 3.67 -1.92
N GLU A 217 -37.10 3.83 -0.65
CA GLU A 217 -37.24 5.18 -0.06
C GLU A 217 -35.88 5.82 0.24
N PRO A 218 -35.81 7.16 0.44
CA PRO A 218 -34.64 7.80 1.01
C PRO A 218 -34.34 7.24 2.39
N ILE A 219 -33.31 6.41 2.45
CA ILE A 219 -32.98 5.61 3.63
C ILE A 219 -31.68 6.11 4.24
N ASN A 220 -31.72 6.34 5.55
CA ASN A 220 -30.54 6.44 6.38
C ASN A 220 -30.12 5.03 6.82
N LEU A 221 -29.09 4.48 6.17
CA LEU A 221 -28.60 3.14 6.50
C LEU A 221 -27.90 3.09 7.85
N VAL A 222 -27.36 4.21 8.35
CA VAL A 222 -26.75 4.28 9.69
C VAL A 222 -27.80 4.03 10.77
N ASP A 223 -28.97 4.64 10.65
CA ASP A 223 -30.08 4.44 11.57
C ASP A 223 -30.57 2.98 11.51
N LEU A 224 -30.71 2.41 10.31
CA LEU A 224 -31.13 1.02 10.17
C LEU A 224 -30.11 0.03 10.72
N PHE A 225 -28.81 0.24 10.50
CA PHE A 225 -27.77 -0.62 11.05
C PHE A 225 -27.71 -0.58 12.58
N THR A 226 -28.16 0.51 13.22
CA THR A 226 -28.16 0.64 14.68
C THR A 226 -29.48 0.23 15.35
N THR A 227 -30.57 0.19 14.59
CA THR A 227 -31.93 -0.06 15.11
C THR A 227 -32.54 -1.38 14.66
N THR A 228 -31.93 -2.07 13.70
CA THR A 228 -32.43 -3.33 13.10
C THR A 228 -31.32 -4.37 12.97
N ASP A 229 -31.67 -5.59 12.55
CA ASP A 229 -30.75 -6.70 12.27
C ASP A 229 -30.10 -6.62 10.87
N LEU A 230 -30.32 -5.54 10.13
CA LEU A 230 -29.88 -5.40 8.74
C LEU A 230 -28.35 -5.48 8.59
N VAL A 231 -27.60 -4.95 9.55
CA VAL A 231 -26.13 -4.98 9.53
C VAL A 231 -25.60 -6.40 9.72
N ASP A 232 -26.19 -7.16 10.65
CA ASP A 232 -25.81 -8.54 10.93
C ASP A 232 -26.14 -9.43 9.72
N LYS A 233 -27.32 -9.26 9.11
CA LYS A 233 -27.68 -9.93 7.85
C LYS A 233 -26.68 -9.60 6.73
N SER A 234 -26.26 -8.34 6.62
CA SER A 234 -25.30 -7.90 5.60
C SER A 234 -23.94 -8.60 5.77
N PHE A 235 -23.53 -8.82 7.01
CA PHE A 235 -22.33 -9.59 7.34
C PHE A 235 -22.49 -11.09 7.04
N GLU A 236 -23.60 -11.70 7.46
CA GLU A 236 -23.86 -13.13 7.27
C GLU A 236 -23.98 -13.51 5.79
N GLU A 237 -24.65 -12.66 5.00
CA GLU A 237 -24.71 -12.79 3.54
C GLU A 237 -23.35 -12.54 2.88
N GLY A 238 -22.40 -11.94 3.58
CA GLY A 238 -21.08 -11.65 3.07
C GLY A 238 -21.07 -10.55 2.02
N MET A 239 -21.77 -9.45 2.31
CA MET A 239 -21.91 -8.31 1.40
C MET A 239 -21.19 -7.04 1.88
N LEU A 240 -20.80 -7.00 3.16
CA LEU A 240 -20.36 -5.77 3.83
C LEU A 240 -19.05 -5.96 4.58
N ILE A 241 -18.11 -5.05 4.34
CA ILE A 241 -17.02 -4.74 5.26
C ILE A 241 -17.26 -3.33 5.77
N ILE A 242 -17.14 -3.11 7.07
CA ILE A 242 -17.30 -1.79 7.67
C ILE A 242 -16.24 -1.55 8.74
N THR A 243 -15.68 -0.36 8.73
CA THR A 243 -14.91 0.18 9.85
C THR A 243 -15.64 1.40 10.37
N TRP A 244 -15.95 1.42 11.66
CA TRP A 244 -16.79 2.46 12.23
C TRP A 244 -16.20 2.97 13.54
N GLY A 245 -16.22 4.28 13.75
CA GLY A 245 -15.85 4.91 15.02
C GLY A 245 -14.34 4.99 15.20
N ILE A 246 -13.60 5.01 14.09
CA ILE A 246 -12.14 5.10 14.05
C ILE A 246 -11.73 6.46 13.53
N LYS A 247 -10.89 7.14 14.32
CA LYS A 247 -10.06 8.27 13.90
C LYS A 247 -8.65 7.71 13.77
N PRO A 248 -7.87 8.03 12.73
CA PRO A 248 -7.67 9.38 12.18
C PRO A 248 -8.39 9.68 10.85
N TRP A 249 -8.32 10.95 10.44
CA TRP A 249 -9.05 11.50 9.29
C TRP A 249 -8.57 11.03 7.92
N HIS A 250 -7.36 10.47 7.76
CA HIS A 250 -6.82 9.99 6.48
C HIS A 250 -6.31 8.57 6.62
N TYR A 251 -6.35 7.77 5.56
CA TYR A 251 -5.98 6.36 5.62
C TYR A 251 -5.69 5.77 4.24
N TYR A 252 -4.86 4.74 4.23
CA TYR A 252 -4.60 3.91 3.07
C TYR A 252 -5.24 2.55 3.25
N ILE A 253 -6.11 2.12 2.35
CA ILE A 253 -6.48 0.70 2.25
C ILE A 253 -5.57 0.07 1.21
N GLN A 254 -4.99 -1.09 1.52
CA GLN A 254 -4.23 -1.89 0.59
C GLN A 254 -4.68 -3.34 0.63
N THR A 255 -4.93 -3.96 -0.53
CA THR A 255 -5.06 -5.42 -0.62
C THR A 255 -3.67 -6.01 -0.61
N MET A 256 -3.27 -6.55 0.54
CA MET A 256 -1.91 -7.02 0.70
C MET A 256 -1.74 -8.46 0.29
N ASN A 257 -0.66 -8.61 -0.46
CA ASN A 257 0.26 -9.71 -0.27
C ASN A 257 1.72 -9.23 -0.13
N SER A 258 1.99 -7.92 -0.21
CA SER A 258 3.36 -7.38 -0.17
C SER A 258 3.80 -7.03 1.24
N SER A 259 4.99 -7.47 1.61
CA SER A 259 5.60 -7.25 2.92
C SER A 259 6.02 -5.78 3.12
N ILE A 260 5.06 -4.87 3.36
CA ILE A 260 5.39 -3.61 4.03
C ILE A 260 5.68 -3.97 5.49
N ILE A 261 6.82 -3.53 5.98
CA ILE A 261 7.15 -3.61 7.41
C ILE A 261 6.31 -2.51 8.07
N PHE A 262 5.26 -2.92 8.78
CA PHE A 262 4.52 -2.04 9.68
C PHE A 262 5.22 -2.07 11.04
N ASP A 263 5.14 -0.97 11.78
CA ASP A 263 5.70 -0.92 13.12
C ASP A 263 4.85 -1.74 14.08
N GLU A 264 3.53 -1.62 13.95
CA GLU A 264 2.57 -2.34 14.77
C GLU A 264 1.23 -2.49 14.03
N CYS A 265 0.61 -3.67 14.14
CA CYS A 265 -0.79 -3.83 13.80
C CYS A 265 -1.63 -3.72 15.06
N ILE A 266 -2.53 -2.76 15.03
CA ILE A 266 -3.18 -2.20 16.23
C ILE A 266 -4.52 -2.87 16.48
N VAL A 267 -5.25 -3.16 15.40
CA VAL A 267 -6.50 -3.91 15.45
C VAL A 267 -6.74 -4.65 14.15
N SER A 268 -7.38 -5.82 14.24
CA SER A 268 -7.81 -6.60 13.09
C SER A 268 -9.27 -6.96 13.22
N GLY A 269 -9.99 -6.95 12.10
CA GLY A 269 -11.35 -7.46 12.00
C GLY A 269 -11.46 -8.57 10.96
N THR A 270 -12.38 -9.51 11.20
CA THR A 270 -12.67 -10.63 10.32
C THR A 270 -14.05 -10.44 9.69
N TYR A 271 -14.14 -10.59 8.37
CA TYR A 271 -15.37 -10.44 7.60
C TYR A 271 -15.58 -11.63 6.68
N LYS A 272 -16.83 -11.80 6.27
CA LYS A 272 -17.23 -12.71 5.19
C LYS A 272 -17.55 -11.88 3.95
N ILE A 273 -17.05 -12.30 2.78
CA ILE A 273 -17.42 -11.73 1.49
C ILE A 273 -17.65 -12.86 0.47
N LYS A 274 -18.78 -12.82 -0.24
CA LYS A 274 -19.15 -13.85 -1.23
C LYS A 274 -18.00 -14.14 -2.20
N LYS A 275 -17.81 -15.43 -2.53
CA LYS A 275 -16.66 -15.90 -3.32
C LYS A 275 -16.56 -15.24 -4.70
N GLU A 276 -17.71 -14.93 -5.29
CA GLU A 276 -17.91 -14.30 -6.58
C GLU A 276 -17.60 -12.80 -6.61
N ILE A 277 -17.70 -12.11 -5.46
CA ILE A 277 -17.36 -10.68 -5.37
C ILE A 277 -15.84 -10.55 -5.48
N LYS A 278 -15.37 -9.79 -6.49
CA LYS A 278 -13.94 -9.55 -6.76
C LYS A 278 -13.54 -8.09 -6.62
N GLU A 279 -14.50 -7.21 -6.61
CA GLU A 279 -14.30 -5.77 -6.58
C GLU A 279 -15.21 -5.20 -5.51
N LEU A 280 -14.69 -4.31 -4.67
CA LEU A 280 -15.46 -3.57 -3.69
C LEU A 280 -15.24 -2.08 -3.91
N SER A 281 -16.32 -1.32 -3.89
CA SER A 281 -16.24 0.13 -3.79
C SER A 281 -15.92 0.54 -2.37
N VAL A 282 -14.98 1.46 -2.18
CA VAL A 282 -14.64 2.03 -0.88
C VAL A 282 -15.37 3.35 -0.73
N ILE A 283 -16.16 3.46 0.35
CA ILE A 283 -17.12 4.55 0.51
C ILE A 283 -17.02 5.14 1.93
N PRO A 284 -16.95 6.47 2.08
CA PRO A 284 -17.01 7.15 3.37
C PRO A 284 -18.31 6.86 4.11
N GLY A 285 -18.22 6.58 5.42
CA GLY A 285 -19.36 6.27 6.28
C GLY A 285 -20.50 7.30 6.23
N ASP A 286 -20.20 8.58 6.01
CA ASP A 286 -21.22 9.65 5.89
C ASP A 286 -22.16 9.48 4.70
N GLU A 287 -21.75 8.76 3.67
CA GLU A 287 -22.59 8.48 2.50
C GLU A 287 -23.74 7.51 2.81
N LEU A 288 -23.67 6.74 3.89
CA LEU A 288 -24.77 5.88 4.36
C LEU A 288 -25.95 6.66 4.90
N LEU A 289 -25.76 7.92 5.30
CA LEU A 289 -26.85 8.78 5.77
C LEU A 289 -27.85 9.08 4.65
N THR A 290 -27.40 9.03 3.38
CA THR A 290 -28.25 9.29 2.20
C THR A 290 -27.96 8.26 1.11
N TRP A 291 -28.37 7.00 1.33
CA TRP A 291 -28.03 5.88 0.45
C TRP A 291 -28.38 6.09 -1.04
N PRO A 292 -29.55 6.65 -1.43
CA PRO A 292 -29.82 6.87 -2.85
C PRO A 292 -28.84 7.84 -3.52
N ALA A 293 -28.40 8.89 -2.82
CA ALA A 293 -27.42 9.84 -3.36
C ALA A 293 -26.02 9.21 -3.46
N CYS A 294 -25.67 8.28 -2.55
CA CYS A 294 -24.44 7.51 -2.62
C CYS A 294 -24.34 6.71 -3.94
N LEU A 295 -25.47 6.18 -4.45
CA LEU A 295 -25.52 5.38 -5.68
C LEU A 295 -25.32 6.20 -6.97
N GLU A 296 -25.46 7.53 -6.91
CA GLU A 296 -25.24 8.43 -8.05
C GLU A 296 -23.78 8.82 -8.24
N LYS A 297 -22.93 8.51 -7.25
CA LYS A 297 -21.50 8.86 -7.23
C LYS A 297 -20.63 7.71 -7.74
N GLU A 298 -19.49 8.06 -8.33
CA GLU A 298 -18.43 7.10 -8.62
C GLU A 298 -17.50 6.98 -7.41
N TRP A 299 -17.22 5.74 -7.02
CA TRP A 299 -16.39 5.42 -5.85
C TRP A 299 -15.13 4.68 -6.28
N PRO A 300 -13.98 4.89 -5.61
CA PRO A 300 -12.80 4.11 -5.90
C PRO A 300 -13.05 2.63 -5.59
N ILE A 301 -12.49 1.78 -6.43
CA ILE A 301 -12.68 0.34 -6.39
C ILE A 301 -11.38 -0.33 -5.96
N ILE A 302 -11.48 -1.22 -4.98
CA ILE A 302 -10.38 -2.10 -4.58
C ILE A 302 -10.64 -3.53 -5.07
N ARG A 303 -9.60 -4.14 -5.66
CA ARG A 303 -9.67 -5.52 -6.17
C ARG A 303 -9.24 -6.51 -5.09
N LEU A 304 -10.14 -7.44 -4.78
CA LEU A 304 -9.92 -8.51 -3.81
C LEU A 304 -9.09 -9.64 -4.44
N GLU A 305 -7.82 -9.70 -4.05
CA GLU A 305 -6.92 -10.78 -4.44
C GLU A 305 -6.96 -11.94 -3.45
N GLY A 306 -6.93 -13.17 -3.98
CA GLY A 306 -7.08 -14.39 -3.20
C GLY A 306 -8.37 -15.16 -3.53
N ALA A 307 -8.57 -16.26 -2.82
CA ALA A 307 -9.71 -17.14 -2.97
C ALA A 307 -10.37 -17.37 -1.60
N GLY A 308 -11.60 -17.86 -1.61
CA GLY A 308 -12.39 -18.09 -0.39
C GLY A 308 -13.34 -16.93 -0.06
N GLU A 309 -13.93 -17.00 1.12
CA GLU A 309 -14.92 -16.02 1.60
C GLU A 309 -14.42 -15.20 2.78
N LYS A 310 -13.34 -15.65 3.45
CA LYS A 310 -12.78 -14.95 4.59
C LYS A 310 -11.98 -13.74 4.13
N ILE A 311 -12.25 -12.60 4.76
CA ILE A 311 -11.48 -11.37 4.62
C ILE A 311 -11.00 -10.93 6.00
N ASP A 312 -9.69 -10.79 6.15
CA ASP A 312 -9.08 -10.15 7.31
C ASP A 312 -8.71 -8.71 6.93
N LEU A 313 -9.17 -7.73 7.71
CA LEU A 313 -8.81 -6.32 7.59
C LEU A 313 -8.01 -5.93 8.82
N SER A 314 -6.76 -5.52 8.65
CA SER A 314 -5.89 -5.13 9.78
C SER A 314 -5.48 -3.68 9.65
N LEU A 315 -5.73 -2.89 10.69
CA LEU A 315 -5.24 -1.53 10.81
C LEU A 315 -3.86 -1.56 11.45
N CYS A 316 -2.86 -1.13 10.71
CA CYS A 316 -1.48 -1.04 11.17
C CYS A 316 -1.00 0.41 11.04
N THR A 317 -0.04 0.78 11.86
CA THR A 317 0.64 2.08 11.75
C THR A 317 2.03 1.91 11.19
N TRP A 318 2.46 2.98 10.54
CA TRP A 318 3.84 3.16 10.14
C TRP A 318 4.29 4.54 10.60
N SER A 319 5.44 4.58 11.26
CA SER A 319 6.11 5.78 11.69
C SER A 319 7.39 6.02 10.90
N GLY A 320 7.45 7.19 10.26
CA GLY A 320 8.64 7.64 9.55
C GLY A 320 9.77 7.96 10.53
N ALA A 321 11.02 7.84 10.06
CA ALA A 321 12.21 8.11 10.87
C ALA A 321 12.29 9.54 11.43
N LEU A 322 11.50 10.48 10.91
CA LEU A 322 11.39 11.84 11.45
C LEU A 322 10.51 11.93 12.71
N GLY A 323 9.89 10.83 13.17
CA GLY A 323 9.04 10.78 14.39
C GLY A 323 7.74 11.61 14.29
N ASN A 324 7.59 12.30 13.17
CA ASN A 324 6.48 13.09 12.64
C ASN A 324 5.11 12.48 12.43
N GLU A 325 5.19 11.21 12.09
CA GLU A 325 4.40 10.63 11.02
C GLU A 325 3.83 9.36 11.61
N ILE A 326 2.52 9.27 11.75
CA ILE A 326 1.84 8.01 12.00
C ILE A 326 0.89 7.84 10.84
N ILE A 327 1.25 6.99 9.89
CA ILE A 327 0.41 6.70 8.72
C ILE A 327 -0.45 5.47 9.07
N PRO A 328 -1.77 5.65 9.24
CA PRO A 328 -2.71 4.56 9.40
C PRO A 328 -2.92 3.83 8.07
N MET A 329 -2.72 2.52 8.07
CA MET A 329 -2.92 1.71 6.88
C MET A 329 -3.76 0.48 7.20
N TYR A 330 -4.83 0.32 6.44
CA TYR A 330 -5.70 -0.84 6.44
C TYR A 330 -5.20 -1.86 5.43
N ILE A 331 -5.01 -3.07 5.90
CA ILE A 331 -4.47 -4.18 5.15
C ILE A 331 -5.56 -5.23 4.97
N LEU A 332 -6.02 -5.38 3.73
CA LEU A 332 -7.10 -6.27 3.34
C LEU A 332 -6.53 -7.58 2.77
N GLN A 333 -6.85 -8.71 3.36
CA GLN A 333 -6.37 -10.03 2.96
C GLN A 333 -7.52 -11.01 2.79
N ARG A 334 -7.56 -11.74 1.68
CA ARG A 334 -8.54 -12.79 1.42
C ARG A 334 -7.92 -14.18 1.53
N SER A 335 -8.58 -15.08 2.25
CA SER A 335 -8.11 -16.46 2.39
C SER A 335 -9.22 -17.51 2.20
N GLU A 336 -8.78 -18.73 1.88
CA GLU A 336 -9.64 -19.93 1.77
C GLU A 336 -9.96 -20.54 3.14
N ASP A 337 -9.48 -19.93 4.22
CA ASP A 337 -9.80 -20.35 5.57
C ASP A 337 -11.30 -20.18 5.82
N LYS A 338 -11.84 -21.00 6.72
CA LYS A 338 -13.23 -20.88 7.12
C LYS A 338 -13.42 -19.58 7.91
N VAL A 339 -14.55 -18.91 7.68
CA VAL A 339 -15.00 -17.84 8.56
C VAL A 339 -15.58 -18.49 9.80
N GLU A 340 -14.84 -18.46 10.91
CA GLU A 340 -15.31 -19.00 12.20
C GLU A 340 -16.27 -18.01 12.87
N ASN A 341 -15.85 -16.75 12.98
CA ASN A 341 -16.64 -15.63 13.50
C ASN A 341 -16.46 -14.40 12.61
N ILE A 342 -17.48 -13.54 12.56
CA ILE A 342 -17.40 -12.21 11.95
C ILE A 342 -17.19 -11.20 13.09
N GLU A 343 -16.09 -10.47 13.03
CA GLU A 343 -15.65 -9.52 14.06
C GLU A 343 -15.26 -8.21 13.36
N PRO A 344 -16.23 -7.31 13.10
CA PRO A 344 -15.95 -6.05 12.43
C PRO A 344 -15.18 -5.09 13.32
N ILE A 345 -14.42 -4.17 12.72
CA ILE A 345 -13.67 -3.14 13.46
C ILE A 345 -14.60 -1.97 13.77
N ILE A 346 -15.18 -1.98 14.97
CA ILE A 346 -16.17 -0.97 15.40
C ILE A 346 -15.70 -0.33 16.73
N ASN A 347 -15.92 0.98 16.87
CA ASN A 347 -15.65 1.79 18.07
C ASN A 347 -14.19 1.71 18.57
N TYR A 348 -13.24 1.84 17.66
CA TYR A 348 -11.81 1.83 17.99
C TYR A 348 -11.22 3.25 18.01
N SER A 349 -10.90 3.77 19.20
CA SER A 349 -10.24 5.08 19.33
C SER A 349 -8.72 4.96 19.21
N PHE A 350 -8.10 5.75 18.33
CA PHE A 350 -6.69 6.09 18.45
C PHE A 350 -6.53 7.29 19.36
N PHE A 351 -5.76 7.07 20.44
CA PHE A 351 -5.44 8.02 21.50
C PHE A 351 -6.63 8.42 22.39
#